data_AF-A0A173SA36-F1
#
_entry.id   AF-A0A173SA36-F1
#
_cell.length_a   1.000
_cell.length_b   1.000
_cell.length_c   1.000
_cell.angle_alpha   90.00
_cell.angle_beta   90.00
_cell.angle_gamma   90.00
#
_symmetry.space_group_name_H-M   'P 1'
#
loop_
_entity.id
_entity.type
_entity.pdbx_description
1 polymer ?
#
loop_
_entity_poly.entity_id
_entity_poly.type
_entity_poly.pdbx_seq_one_letter_code
_entity_poly.pdbx_strand_id
1 'polypeptide(L)' 'MKSEETKRQEREILKSFGVQGKGTPEQREAAEVIAARTNEAMNQGRRKMYVY' A
#
# COMPACT_ATOMS: atom_id res chain seq x y z
N MET A 1 13.63 8.32 1.19
CA MET A 1 13.95 7.21 0.29
C MET A 1 12.78 6.24 0.36
N LYS A 2 11.90 6.14 -0.66
CA LYS A 2 10.76 5.21 -0.61
C LYS A 2 11.31 3.79 -0.52
N SER A 3 10.98 3.06 0.55
CA SER A 3 11.46 1.69 0.78
C SER A 3 11.08 0.79 -0.38
N GLU A 4 11.94 -0.17 -0.74
CA GLU A 4 11.65 -1.14 -1.81
C GLU A 4 10.35 -1.92 -1.53
N GLU A 5 9.99 -2.07 -0.26
CA GLU A 5 8.70 -2.61 0.20
C GLU A 5 7.50 -1.78 -0.28
N THR A 6 7.55 -0.44 -0.19
CA THR A 6 6.48 0.45 -0.64
C THR A 6 6.25 0.32 -2.14
N LYS A 7 7.34 0.20 -2.94
CA LYS A 7 7.25 -0.02 -4.40
C LYS A 7 6.67 -1.38 -4.77
N ARG A 8 6.87 -2.39 -3.91
CA ARG A 8 6.27 -3.72 -4.10
C ARG A 8 4.77 -3.66 -3.79
N GLN A 9 4.40 -3.03 -2.68
CA GLN A 9 2.99 -2.81 -2.30
C GLN A 9 2.23 -2.04 -3.37
N GLU A 10 2.80 -0.95 -3.89
CA GLU A 10 2.19 -0.16 -4.97
C GLU A 10 1.88 -1.03 -6.20
N ARG A 11 2.83 -1.86 -6.64
CA ARG A 11 2.63 -2.78 -7.77
C ARG A 11 1.57 -3.83 -7.51
N GLU A 12 1.52 -4.39 -6.32
CA GLU A 12 0.51 -5.39 -5.94
C GLU A 12 -0.89 -4.77 -5.86
N ILE A 13 -1.00 -3.53 -5.36
CA ILE A 13 -2.25 -2.77 -5.33
C ILE A 13 -2.72 -2.50 -6.76
N LEU A 14 -1.86 -1.94 -7.62
CA LEU A 14 -2.18 -1.69 -9.03
C LEU A 14 -2.65 -2.97 -9.74
N LYS A 15 -1.94 -4.08 -9.54
CA LYS A 15 -2.31 -5.38 -10.09
C LYS A 15 -3.68 -5.88 -9.58
N SER A 16 -3.98 -5.66 -8.30
CA SER A 16 -5.26 -6.05 -7.68
C SER A 16 -6.44 -5.28 -8.28
N PHE A 17 -6.22 -4.04 -8.71
CA PHE A 17 -7.20 -3.22 -9.44
C PHE A 17 -7.18 -3.46 -10.96
N GLY A 18 -6.46 -4.47 -11.44
CA GLY A 18 -6.40 -4.83 -12.86
C GLY A 18 -5.57 -3.88 -13.73
N VAL A 19 -4.78 -3.00 -13.12
CA VAL A 19 -3.91 -2.07 -13.86
C VAL A 19 -2.75 -2.85 -14.48
N GLN A 20 -2.64 -2.79 -15.81
CA GLN A 20 -1.54 -3.41 -16.54
C GLN A 20 -0.32 -2.50 -16.57
N GLY A 21 0.86 -3.08 -16.33
CA GLY A 21 2.13 -2.37 -16.40
C GLY A 21 2.36 -1.43 -15.21
N LYS A 22 2.90 -0.23 -15.49
CA LYS A 22 3.30 0.73 -14.46
C LYS A 22 2.14 1.55 -13.89
N GLY A 23 0.96 1.54 -14.52
CA GLY A 23 -0.15 2.45 -14.21
C GLY A 23 0.12 3.90 -14.60
N THR A 24 -0.94 4.72 -14.63
CA THR A 24 -0.83 6.18 -14.81
C THR A 24 -0.29 6.85 -13.54
N PRO A 25 0.22 8.09 -13.61
CA PRO A 25 0.63 8.84 -12.42
C PRO A 25 -0.45 8.90 -11.33
N GLU A 26 -1.70 9.09 -11.72
CA GLU A 26 -2.85 9.19 -10.80
C GLU A 26 -3.14 7.85 -10.13
N GLN A 27 -3.01 6.74 -10.87
CA GLN A 27 -3.17 5.41 -10.31
C GLN A 27 -2.08 5.06 -9.31
N ARG A 28 -0.85 5.52 -9.57
CA ARG A 28 0.29 5.36 -8.64
C ARG A 28 0.08 6.16 -7.37
N GLU A 29 -0.40 7.39 -7.49
CA GLU A 29 -0.74 8.22 -6.33
C GLU A 29 -1.85 7.57 -5.49
N ALA A 30 -2.90 7.07 -6.14
CA ALA A 30 -3.96 6.32 -5.47
C ALA A 30 -3.42 5.07 -4.77
N ALA A 31 -2.56 4.29 -5.44
CA ALA A 31 -1.93 3.10 -4.87
C ALA A 31 -1.02 3.43 -3.67
N GLU A 32 -0.32 4.57 -3.70
CA GLU A 32 0.48 5.05 -2.57
C GLU A 32 -0.38 5.40 -1.35
N VAL A 33 -1.51 6.09 -1.56
CA VAL A 33 -2.46 6.39 -0.47
C VAL A 33 -3.03 5.11 0.14
N ILE A 34 -3.39 4.13 -0.69
CA ILE A 34 -3.90 2.84 -0.25
C ILE A 34 -2.82 2.08 0.54
N ALA A 35 -1.57 2.06 0.06
CA ALA A 35 -0.46 1.43 0.76
C ALA A 35 -0.22 2.07 2.14
N ALA A 36 -0.24 3.40 2.21
CA ALA A 36 -0.09 4.15 3.46
C ALA A 36 -1.20 3.79 4.47
N ARG A 37 -2.46 3.77 4.03
CA ARG A 37 -3.60 3.40 4.89
C ARG A 37 -3.58 1.93 5.31
N THR A 38 -3.13 1.04 4.43
CA THR A 38 -2.98 -0.39 4.75
C THR A 38 -1.95 -0.58 5.85
N ASN A 39 -0.81 0.12 5.78
CA ASN A 39 0.22 0.07 6.81
C ASN A 39 -0.27 0.67 8.14
N GLU A 40 -1.03 1.76 8.09
CA GLU A 40 -1.66 2.33 9.28
C GLU A 40 -2.63 1.35 9.95
N ALA A 41 -3.52 0.72 9.17
CA ALA A 41 -4.48 -0.27 9.66
C ALA A 41 -3.78 -1.49 10.27
N MET A 42 -2.74 -2.01 9.61
CA MET A 42 -1.92 -3.11 10.12
C MET A 42 -1.23 -2.73 11.45
N ASN A 43 -0.70 -1.52 11.55
CA ASN A 43 -0.03 -1.05 12.76
C ASN A 43 -1.04 -0.82 13.90
N GLN A 44 -2.25 -0.31 13.60
CA GLN A 44 -3.35 -0.20 14.56
C GLN A 44 -3.82 -1.58 15.05
N GLY A 45 -3.94 -2.57 14.15
CA GLY A 45 -4.28 -3.95 14.50
C GLY A 45 -3.24 -4.60 15.41
N ARG A 46 -1.95 -4.44 15.10
CA ARG A 46 -0.85 -4.89 15.98
C ARG A 46 -0.88 -4.21 17.33
N ARG A 47 -1.12 -2.89 17.39
CA ARG A 47 -1.22 -2.15 18.66
C ARG A 47 -2.36 -2.67 19.53
N LYS A 48 -3.50 -3.05 18.93
CA LYS A 48 -4.62 -3.66 19.68
C LYS A 48 -4.29 -5.08 20.17
N MET A 49 -3.54 -5.88 19.41
CA MET A 49 -3.14 -7.23 19.81
C MET A 49 -2.23 -7.26 21.05
N TYR A 50 -1.30 -6.30 21.17
CA TYR A 50 -0.38 -6.22 22.33
C TYR A 50 -1.00 -5.60 23.60
N VAL A 51 -2.26 -5.18 23.55
CA VAL A 51 -2.99 -4.57 24.68
C VAL A 51 -3.98 -5.56 25.32
N TYR A 52 -4.00 -6.81 24.86
CA TYR A 52 -4.82 -7.90 25.42
C TYR A 52 -3.94 -9.01 26.00
#